data_AF-A0A9X3H718-F1
#
_entry.id   AF-A0A9X3H718-F1
#
_cell.length_a   1.000
_cell.length_b   1.000
_cell.length_c   1.000
_cell.angle_alpha   90.00
_cell.angle_beta   90.00
_cell.angle_gamma   90.00
#
_symmetry.space_group_name_H-M   'P 1'
#
loop_
_entity.id
_entity.type
_entity.pdbx_description
1 polymer ?
#
loop_
_entity_poly.entity_id
_entity_poly.type
_entity_poly.pdbx_seq_one_letter_code
_entity_poly.pdbx_strand_id
1 'polypeptide(L)' 'MKHESIAVGGVSMILLLYTMFASTGILLNWVAFIFAASPVLIIWMVWVVLKYGEYNGEELEDEQEFGYMDRPELGKQEV' A
#
# COMPACT_ATOMS: atom_id res chain seq x y z
N MET A 1 3.81 16.45 1.19
CA MET A 1 3.76 14.98 1.36
C MET A 1 2.53 14.51 0.62
N LYS A 2 2.70 13.64 -0.38
CA LYS A 2 1.56 13.20 -1.19
C LYS A 2 0.57 12.44 -0.28
N HIS A 3 -0.73 12.69 -0.46
CA HIS A 3 -1.78 12.28 0.49
C HIS A 3 -1.85 10.75 0.65
N GLU A 4 -1.50 10.02 -0.40
CA GLU A 4 -1.38 8.57 -0.46
C GLU A 4 -0.27 8.02 0.43
N SER A 5 0.89 8.70 0.53
CA SER A 5 1.99 8.25 1.39
C SER A 5 1.63 8.34 2.88
N ILE A 6 0.77 9.29 3.25
CA ILE A 6 0.26 9.44 4.62
C ILE A 6 -0.72 8.33 4.95
N ALA A 7 -1.63 7.99 4.04
CA ALA A 7 -2.58 6.90 4.25
C ALA A 7 -1.87 5.55 4.38
N VAL A 8 -0.95 5.24 3.46
CA VAL A 8 -0.17 3.99 3.49
C VAL A 8 0.71 3.93 4.74
N GLY A 9 1.44 5.01 5.06
CA GLY A 9 2.28 5.07 6.25
C GLY A 9 1.49 4.95 7.55
N GLY A 10 0.34 5.62 7.65
CA GLY A 10 -0.54 5.59 8.81
C GLY A 10 -1.13 4.20 9.05
N VAL A 11 -1.68 3.56 8.01
CA VAL A 11 -2.24 2.20 8.13
C VAL A 11 -1.14 1.18 8.43
N SER A 12 0.04 1.33 7.84
CA SER A 12 1.20 0.47 8.14
C SER A 12 1.66 0.62 9.60
N MET A 13 1.66 1.83 10.14
CA MET A 13 1.98 2.08 11.55
C MET A 13 0.94 1.43 12.48
N ILE A 14 -0.35 1.52 12.16
CA ILE A 14 -1.41 0.86 12.93
C ILE A 14 -1.22 -0.66 12.90
N LEU A 15 -0.84 -1.24 11.75
CA LEU A 15 -0.53 -2.66 11.63
C LEU A 15 0.65 -3.07 12.54
N LEU A 16 1.72 -2.27 12.58
CA LEU A 16 2.86 -2.51 13.47
C LEU A 16 2.46 -2.46 14.96
N LEU A 17 1.61 -1.50 15.35
CA LEU A 17 1.09 -1.44 16.71
C LEU A 17 0.21 -2.65 17.04
N TYR A 18 -0.63 -3.08 16.10
CA TYR A 18 -1.43 -4.28 16.25
C TYR A 18 -0.57 -5.52 16.49
N THR A 19 0.47 -5.75 15.68
CA THR A 19 1.34 -6.92 15.85
C THR A 19 2.16 -6.86 17.15
N MET A 20 2.58 -5.67 17.57
CA MET A 20 3.26 -5.47 18.86
C MET A 20 2.34 -5.78 20.05
N PHE A 21 1.10 -5.29 20.06
CA PHE A 21 0.14 -5.56 21.13
C PHE A 21 -0.31 -7.02 21.15
N ALA A 22 -0.56 -7.60 19.96
CA ALA A 22 -0.94 -9.01 19.84
C ALA A 22 0.17 -9.95 20.33
N SER A 23 1.44 -9.65 20.02
CA SER A 23 2.57 -10.49 20.43
C SER A 23 2.91 -10.40 21.92
N THR A 24 2.72 -9.24 22.55
CA THR A 24 2.97 -9.04 23.98
C THR A 24 1.80 -9.44 24.87
N GLY A 25 0.62 -9.68 24.29
CA GLY A 25 -0.62 -9.98 25.01
C GLY A 25 -1.17 -8.81 25.82
N ILE A 26 -0.61 -7.61 25.63
CA ILE A 26 -0.98 -6.38 26.33
C ILE A 26 -2.17 -5.75 25.62
N LEU A 27 -3.09 -5.16 26.39
CA LEU A 27 -4.21 -4.37 25.86
C LEU A 27 -5.09 -5.16 24.87
N LEU A 28 -5.53 -6.37 25.25
CA LEU A 28 -6.34 -7.26 24.41
C LEU A 28 -7.58 -6.57 23.79
N ASN A 29 -8.22 -5.67 24.53
CA ASN A 29 -9.36 -4.88 24.05
C ASN A 29 -8.98 -3.99 22.85
N TRP A 30 -7.76 -3.42 22.84
CA TRP A 30 -7.27 -2.63 21.72
C TRP A 30 -6.93 -3.49 20.51
N VAL A 31 -6.39 -4.69 20.72
CA VAL A 31 -6.15 -5.66 19.63
C VAL A 31 -7.47 -6.01 18.94
N ALA A 32 -8.52 -6.33 19.71
CA ALA A 32 -9.84 -6.61 19.16
C ALA A 32 -10.44 -5.39 18.43
N PHE A 33 -10.28 -4.19 18.99
CA PHE A 33 -10.75 -2.96 18.37
C PHE A 33 -10.07 -2.67 17.03
N ILE A 34 -8.72 -2.76 16.99
CA ILE A 34 -7.95 -2.53 15.76
C ILE A 34 -8.30 -3.59 14.71
N PHE A 35 -8.45 -4.86 15.12
CA PHE A 35 -8.86 -5.92 14.22
C PHE A 35 -10.24 -5.64 13.62
N ALA A 36 -11.23 -5.24 14.44
CA ALA A 36 -12.57 -4.91 13.98
C ALA A 36 -12.60 -3.67 13.05
N ALA A 37 -11.75 -2.67 13.32
CA ALA A 37 -11.64 -1.47 12.50
C ALA A 37 -10.80 -1.67 11.22
N SER A 38 -10.01 -2.76 11.13
CA SER A 38 -9.07 -2.98 10.03
C SER A 38 -9.70 -3.00 8.63
N PRO A 39 -10.90 -3.57 8.38
CA PRO A 39 -11.48 -3.54 7.04
C PRO A 39 -11.77 -2.10 6.58
N VAL A 40 -12.25 -1.25 7.49
CA VAL A 40 -12.54 0.16 7.22
C VAL A 40 -11.25 0.93 6.91
N LEU A 41 -10.19 0.69 7.69
CA LEU A 41 -8.89 1.33 7.48
C LEU A 41 -8.28 0.94 6.13
N ILE A 42 -8.35 -0.34 5.75
CA ILE A 42 -7.85 -0.83 4.46
C ILE A 42 -8.65 -0.25 3.30
N ILE A 43 -9.99 -0.27 3.37
CA ILE A 43 -10.84 0.33 2.33
C ILE A 43 -10.53 1.82 2.17
N TRP A 44 -10.39 2.54 3.28
CA TRP A 44 -10.05 3.96 3.26
C TRP A 44 -8.67 4.20 2.64
N MET A 45 -7.66 3.42 3.01
CA MET A 45 -6.32 3.52 2.41
C MET A 45 -6.35 3.29 0.90
N VAL A 46 -7.02 2.22 0.44
CA VAL A 46 -7.17 1.91 -0.99
C VAL A 46 -7.88 3.06 -1.70
N TRP A 47 -8.95 3.59 -1.13
CA TRP A 47 -9.67 4.72 -1.70
C TRP A 47 -8.80 5.98 -1.82
N VAL A 48 -7.99 6.30 -0.80
CA VAL A 48 -7.05 7.44 -0.87
C VAL A 48 -6.00 7.21 -1.95
N VAL A 49 -5.43 6.01 -2.05
CA VAL A 49 -4.44 5.68 -3.08
C VAL A 49 -5.04 5.78 -4.48
N LEU A 50 -6.24 5.26 -4.71
CA LEU A 50 -6.90 5.35 -6.02
C LEU A 50 -7.30 6.78 -6.39
N LYS A 51 -7.67 7.60 -5.41
CA LYS A 51 -8.16 8.96 -5.64
C LYS A 51 -7.04 10.00 -5.79
N TYR A 52 -5.96 9.83 -5.05
CA TYR A 52 -4.88 10.83 -4.96
C TYR A 52 -3.52 10.31 -5.42
N GLY A 53 -3.38 9.01 -5.67
CA GLY A 53 -2.17 8.42 -6.23
C GLY A 53 -1.99 8.83 -7.67
N GLU A 54 -1.14 9.82 -7.92
CA GLU A 54 -0.71 10.17 -9.26
C GLU A 54 0.49 9.29 -9.67
N TYR A 55 0.25 8.39 -10.61
CA TYR A 55 1.32 7.72 -11.34
C TYR A 55 1.85 8.67 -12.42
N ASN A 56 3.06 9.19 -12.21
CA ASN A 56 3.75 10.09 -13.14
C ASN A 56 4.86 9.35 -13.94
N GLY A 57 4.81 8.01 -14.01
CA GLY A 57 5.73 7.23 -14.83
C GLY A 57 5.29 7.21 -16.29
N GLU A 58 6.20 6.82 -17.19
CA GLU A 58 5.81 6.48 -18.57
C GLU A 58 4.73 5.39 -18.55
N GLU A 59 3.70 5.57 -19.38
CA GLU A 59 2.77 4.48 -19.66
C GLU A 59 3.54 3.37 -20.37
N LEU A 60 3.14 2.12 -20.13
CA LEU A 60 3.71 0.97 -20.83
C LEU A 60 3.41 1.10 -22.33
N GLU A 61 4.44 0.97 -23.16
CA GLU A 61 4.24 0.78 -24.61
C GLU A 61 3.56 -0.57 -24.88
N ASP A 62 2.97 -0.76 -26.08
CA ASP A 62 2.14 -1.93 -26.42
C ASP A 62 2.83 -3.30 -26.19
N GLU A 63 4.16 -3.35 -26.24
CA GLU A 63 4.96 -4.57 -26.05
C GLU A 63 5.72 -4.59 -24.71
N GLN A 64 5.49 -3.60 -23.84
CA GLN A 64 6.24 -3.41 -22.62
C GLN A 64 5.58 -4.08 -21.41
N GLU A 65 6.26 -5.04 -20.80
CA GLU A 65 5.76 -5.75 -19.62
C GLU A 65 5.87 -4.89 -18.34
N PHE A 66 4.81 -4.93 -17.51
CA PHE A 66 4.79 -4.27 -16.21
C PHE A 66 5.89 -4.83 -15.30
N GLY A 67 6.68 -3.94 -14.70
CA GLY A 67 7.70 -4.30 -13.72
C GLY A 67 9.15 -4.30 -14.24
N TYR A 68 9.37 -4.02 -15.53
CA TYR A 68 10.71 -3.89 -16.13
C TYR A 68 11.15 -2.42 -16.35
N MET A 69 10.61 -1.48 -15.56
CA MET A 69 10.95 -0.04 -15.66
C MET A 69 12.44 0.25 -15.41
N ASP A 70 13.11 -0.60 -14.63
CA ASP A 70 14.55 -0.53 -14.34
C ASP A 70 15.42 -1.27 -15.38
N ARG A 71 14.79 -2.06 -16.27
CA ARG A 71 15.44 -2.88 -17.30
C ARG A 71 14.66 -2.81 -18.62
N PRO A 72 14.63 -1.63 -19.27
CA PRO A 72 13.83 -1.41 -20.47
C PRO A 72 14.21 -2.36 -21.62
N GLU A 73 15.46 -2.83 -21.68
CA GLU A 73 15.93 -3.82 -22.65
C GLU A 73 15.26 -5.20 -22.54
N LEU A 74 14.74 -5.59 -21.36
CA LEU A 74 13.97 -6.83 -21.18
C LEU A 74 12.48 -6.62 -21.45
N GLY A 75 12.03 -5.37 -21.39
CA GLY A 75 10.65 -4.97 -21.63
C GLY A 75 10.35 -4.70 -23.10
N LYS A 76 11.33 -4.45 -23.96
CA LYS A 76 11.11 -4.29 -25.41
C LYS A 76 11.49 -5.59 -26.12
N GLN A 77 10.51 -6.30 -26.68
CA GLN A 77 10.82 -7.35 -27.65
C GLN A 77 11.22 -6.65 -28.96
N GLU A 78 12.49 -6.74 -29.35
CA GLU A 78 12.88 -6.32 -30.71
C GLU A 78 12.28 -7.31 -31.72
N VAL A 79 11.28 -6.85 -32.49
CA VAL A 79 10.72 -7.57 -33.65
C VAL A 79 11.47 -7.20 -34.92
#